data_AF-A0A7S3ZKQ9-F1
#
_entry.id   AF-A0A7S3ZKQ9-F1
#
_cell.length_a   1.000
_cell.length_b   1.000
_cell.length_c   1.000
_cell.angle_alpha   90.00
_cell.angle_beta   90.00
_cell.angle_gamma   90.00
#
_symmetry.space_group_name_H-M   'P 1'
#
loop_
_entity.id
_entity.type
_entity.pdbx_description
1 polymer ?
#
loop_
_entity_poly.entity_id
_entity_poly.type
_entity_poly.pdbx_seq_one_letter_code
_entity_poly.pdbx_strand_id
1 'polypeptide(L)'
;MEYVSGLFCATNYSCVRCACVDDLDEADDFDRLRAYAVSRLGAPPEDDEGEASGCVTRVVSEPVDEQEFAQVFRRVLERRGWPVAKYGRGRALRRCLKVFAAADGSLRLEWGSRKNNSDAARSVLLTEIVDISRVIFEDAPLDADPQMALCFNVGDTAALKILADTVTDATILAYGFGLLVDEARARRQNPVDADGFPTIRVGEDLVSP
;
A
#
# COMPACT_ATOMS: atom_id res chain seq x y z
N MET A 1 -24.63 8.30 6.78
CA MET A 1 -23.36 8.40 7.54
C MET A 1 -22.29 8.84 6.57
N GLU A 2 -21.76 10.05 6.73
CA GLU A 2 -20.72 10.58 5.85
C GLU A 2 -19.35 10.05 6.32
N TYR A 3 -18.70 9.26 5.46
CA TYR A 3 -17.31 8.83 5.66
C TYR A 3 -16.39 10.04 5.47
N VAL A 4 -15.97 10.67 6.55
CA VAL A 4 -14.97 11.75 6.50
C VAL A 4 -13.59 11.12 6.34
N SER A 5 -12.99 11.17 5.14
CA SER A 5 -11.67 10.63 4.80
C SER A 5 -10.51 11.63 5.03
N GLY A 6 -10.38 12.20 6.23
CA GLY A 6 -9.26 13.09 6.58
C GLY A 6 -7.95 12.35 6.93
N LEU A 7 -7.09 12.05 5.96
CA LEU A 7 -5.72 11.54 6.18
C LEU A 7 -4.81 12.66 6.72
N PHE A 8 -4.48 12.64 8.02
CA PHE A 8 -3.58 13.61 8.66
C PHE A 8 -2.24 12.97 9.07
N CYS A 9 -1.15 13.75 9.14
CA CYS A 9 0.12 13.35 9.73
C CYS A 9 0.53 14.38 10.77
N ALA A 10 0.71 13.98 12.03
CA ALA A 10 1.27 14.82 13.08
C ALA A 10 2.80 14.76 12.99
N THR A 11 3.41 15.91 13.20
CA THR A 11 4.85 16.08 13.37
C THR A 11 5.32 15.21 14.52
N ASN A 12 6.30 14.34 14.22
CA ASN A 12 6.86 13.25 15.02
C ASN A 12 6.04 11.94 14.96
N TYR A 13 6.52 11.02 14.11
CA TYR A 13 6.20 9.58 14.01
C TYR A 13 4.73 9.11 14.01
N SER A 14 3.75 9.91 13.60
CA SER A 14 2.40 9.35 13.41
C SER A 14 1.67 9.94 12.20
N CYS A 15 1.46 9.08 11.20
CA CYS A 15 0.30 9.23 10.33
C CYS A 15 -0.93 9.13 11.24
N VAL A 16 -1.64 10.23 11.48
CA VAL A 16 -2.78 10.36 12.43
C VAL A 16 -4.04 9.62 11.94
N ARG A 17 -3.92 8.81 10.87
CA ARG A 17 -4.90 7.77 10.50
C ARG A 17 -4.29 6.39 10.23
N CYS A 18 -3.02 6.21 10.59
CA CYS A 18 -2.47 4.89 10.88
C CYS A 18 -2.91 4.59 12.30
N ALA A 19 -3.90 3.72 12.45
CA ALA A 19 -4.32 3.26 13.76
C ALA A 19 -3.17 2.45 14.36
N CYS A 20 -2.25 3.12 15.06
CA CYS A 20 -1.16 2.48 15.81
C CYS A 20 -1.70 1.85 17.11
N VAL A 21 -2.86 1.21 17.05
CA VAL A 21 -3.50 0.56 18.18
C VAL A 21 -3.75 -0.89 17.77
N ASP A 22 -2.67 -1.65 17.71
CA ASP A 22 -2.74 -3.11 17.72
C ASP A 22 -2.28 -3.57 19.11
N ASP A 23 -2.91 -4.64 19.60
CA ASP A 23 -2.59 -5.29 20.87
C ASP A 23 -1.11 -5.66 20.94
N LEU A 24 -0.44 -5.34 22.05
CA LEU A 24 1.00 -5.57 22.26
C LEU A 24 1.44 -7.04 22.13
N ASP A 25 0.48 -7.97 22.11
CA ASP A 25 0.69 -9.41 22.05
C ASP A 25 0.58 -10.01 20.63
N GLU A 26 0.11 -9.25 19.62
CA GLU A 26 0.05 -9.72 18.23
C GLU A 26 1.35 -9.32 17.49
N ALA A 27 1.98 -10.26 16.79
CA ALA A 27 3.16 -9.93 15.98
C ALA A 27 2.77 -8.86 14.95
N ASP A 28 3.50 -7.74 14.91
CA ASP A 28 3.16 -6.62 14.04
C ASP A 28 3.05 -7.12 12.59
N ASP A 29 1.89 -6.90 11.94
CA ASP A 29 1.65 -7.32 10.56
C ASP A 29 2.75 -6.77 9.62
N PHE A 30 3.36 -5.63 9.95
CA PHE A 30 4.55 -5.12 9.26
C PHE A 30 5.77 -6.05 9.40
N ASP A 31 6.06 -6.55 10.61
CA ASP A 31 7.17 -7.48 10.85
C ASP A 31 6.97 -8.79 10.08
N ARG A 32 5.72 -9.27 9.99
CA ARG A 32 5.38 -10.46 9.21
C ARG A 32 5.65 -10.26 7.71
N LEU A 33 5.25 -9.12 7.17
CA LEU A 33 5.52 -8.76 5.77
C LEU A 33 7.02 -8.58 5.49
N ARG A 34 7.77 -7.99 6.43
CA ARG A 34 9.24 -7.86 6.35
C ARG A 34 9.93 -9.22 6.38
N ALA A 35 9.53 -10.11 7.28
CA ALA A 35 10.05 -11.46 7.34
C ALA A 35 9.82 -12.24 6.03
N TYR A 36 8.62 -12.08 5.42
CA TYR A 36 8.35 -12.64 4.09
C TYR A 36 9.26 -12.04 3.02
N ALA A 37 9.41 -10.71 2.99
CA ALA A 37 10.23 -10.04 1.99
C ALA A 37 11.70 -10.48 2.05
N VAL A 38 12.27 -10.62 3.25
CA VAL A 38 13.65 -11.10 3.42
C VAL A 38 13.77 -12.57 3.00
N SER A 39 12.88 -13.43 3.46
CA SER A 39 12.99 -14.88 3.26
C SER A 39 12.58 -15.36 1.85
N ARG A 40 11.63 -14.69 1.19
CA ARG A 40 11.01 -15.13 -0.07
C ARG A 40 11.27 -14.19 -1.24
N LEU A 41 11.41 -12.89 -1.00
CA LEU A 41 11.58 -11.88 -2.06
C LEU A 41 13.02 -11.38 -2.23
N GLY A 42 13.94 -11.82 -1.35
CA GLY A 42 15.35 -11.42 -1.40
C GLY A 42 15.60 -9.98 -0.96
N ALA A 43 14.73 -9.42 -0.13
CA ALA A 43 15.00 -8.13 0.51
C ALA A 43 16.19 -8.23 1.47
N PRO A 44 17.00 -7.17 1.62
CA PRO A 44 18.07 -7.17 2.61
C PRO A 44 17.47 -7.30 4.03
N PRO A 45 18.16 -7.99 4.96
CA PRO A 45 17.79 -7.88 6.37
C PRO A 45 17.91 -6.42 6.82
N GLU A 46 17.11 -6.00 7.80
CA GLU A 46 17.32 -4.69 8.41
C GLU A 46 18.65 -4.72 9.19
N ASP A 47 19.57 -3.82 8.87
CA ASP A 47 20.82 -3.68 9.61
C ASP A 47 20.50 -3.05 10.99
N ASP A 48 20.45 -3.88 12.03
CA ASP A 48 20.40 -3.44 13.43
C ASP A 48 21.75 -2.80 13.84
N GLU A 49 22.12 -1.66 13.24
CA GLU A 49 23.10 -0.74 13.84
C GLU A 49 22.42 0.16 14.87
N GLY A 50 21.90 -0.47 15.92
CA GLY A 50 21.28 0.18 17.07
C GLY A 50 21.23 -0.79 18.24
N GLU A 51 22.22 -0.69 19.12
CA GLU A 51 22.34 -1.31 20.45
C GLU A 51 21.40 -2.48 20.76
N ALA A 52 21.99 -3.67 20.90
CA ALA A 52 21.39 -4.85 21.50
C ALA A 52 20.72 -4.54 22.85
N SER A 53 19.43 -4.18 22.82
CA SER A 53 18.54 -4.33 23.95
C SER A 53 17.93 -5.73 23.83
N GLY A 54 18.51 -6.68 24.57
CA GLY A 54 18.04 -8.05 24.63
C GLY A 54 16.53 -8.14 24.86
N CYS A 55 15.79 -8.50 23.83
CA CYS A 55 14.43 -8.97 23.95
C CYS A 55 14.16 -9.93 22.80
N VAL A 56 14.21 -11.21 23.14
CA VAL A 56 13.56 -12.35 22.46
C VAL A 56 13.90 -12.48 20.97
N THR A 57 14.64 -13.52 20.65
CA THR A 57 14.55 -14.23 19.36
C THR A 57 13.08 -14.52 19.08
N ARG A 58 12.38 -13.58 18.44
CA ARG A 58 10.99 -13.76 18.00
C ARG A 58 11.03 -14.91 17.02
N VAL A 59 10.49 -16.04 17.44
CA VAL A 59 10.25 -17.20 16.60
C VAL A 59 9.41 -16.69 15.44
N VAL A 60 10.04 -16.49 14.29
CA VAL A 60 9.31 -16.33 13.04
C VAL A 60 8.76 -17.72 12.75
N SER A 61 7.55 -17.97 13.26
CA SER A 61 6.66 -19.02 12.76
C SER A 61 6.70 -18.95 11.23
N GLU A 62 6.79 -20.11 10.58
CA GLU A 62 7.02 -20.32 9.15
C GLU A 62 6.66 -19.13 8.25
N PRO A 63 7.52 -18.75 7.27
CA PRO A 63 7.24 -17.63 6.40
C PRO A 63 5.87 -17.84 5.77
N VAL A 64 4.97 -16.87 6.05
CA VAL A 64 3.59 -16.82 5.53
C VAL A 64 3.59 -17.19 4.05
N ASP A 65 2.57 -17.89 3.56
CA ASP A 65 2.48 -18.15 2.13
C ASP A 65 2.07 -16.87 1.35
N GLU A 66 2.12 -16.92 0.02
CA GLU A 66 1.79 -15.76 -0.83
C GLU A 66 0.34 -15.27 -0.63
N GLN A 67 -0.59 -16.18 -0.34
CA GLN A 67 -2.00 -15.83 -0.13
C GLN A 67 -2.18 -15.09 1.19
N GLU A 68 -1.54 -15.57 2.25
CA GLU A 68 -1.53 -14.91 3.54
C GLU A 68 -0.81 -13.56 3.47
N PHE A 69 0.32 -13.48 2.77
CA PHE A 69 1.00 -12.21 2.50
C PHE A 69 0.05 -11.18 1.86
N ALA A 70 -0.67 -11.58 0.80
CA ALA A 70 -1.60 -10.69 0.10
C ALA A 70 -2.71 -10.18 1.04
N GLN A 71 -3.27 -11.07 1.88
CA GLN A 71 -4.32 -10.72 2.83
C GLN A 71 -3.82 -9.77 3.92
N VAL A 72 -2.64 -10.04 4.49
CA VAL A 72 -2.01 -9.19 5.51
C VAL A 72 -1.66 -7.83 4.92
N PHE A 73 -1.03 -7.80 3.75
CA PHE A 73 -0.68 -6.56 3.06
C PHE A 73 -1.90 -5.68 2.79
N ARG A 74 -2.98 -6.27 2.27
CA ARG A 74 -4.24 -5.57 2.05
C ARG A 74 -4.81 -5.00 3.34
N ARG A 75 -4.89 -5.82 4.39
CA ARG A 75 -5.41 -5.44 5.70
C ARG A 75 -4.62 -4.28 6.30
N VAL A 76 -3.29 -4.32 6.19
CA VAL A 76 -2.40 -3.24 6.60
C VAL A 76 -2.77 -1.95 5.86
N LEU A 77 -2.88 -1.97 4.53
CA LEU A 77 -3.21 -0.78 3.74
C LEU A 77 -4.60 -0.21 4.03
N GLU A 78 -5.61 -1.07 4.23
CA GLU A 78 -6.98 -0.66 4.53
C GLU A 78 -7.10 -0.06 5.94
N ARG A 79 -6.54 -0.73 6.96
CA ARG A 79 -6.69 -0.33 8.37
C ARG A 79 -5.69 0.76 8.76
N ARG A 80 -4.41 0.51 8.53
CA ARG A 80 -3.29 1.35 8.99
C ARG A 80 -2.81 2.30 7.90
N GLY A 81 -2.56 1.77 6.71
CA GLY A 81 -1.88 2.48 5.64
C GLY A 81 -0.37 2.41 5.78
N TRP A 82 0.33 2.65 4.67
CA TRP A 82 1.78 2.57 4.62
C TRP A 82 2.41 3.97 4.58
N PRO A 83 3.27 4.34 5.54
CA PRO A 83 3.99 5.61 5.51
C PRO A 83 5.03 5.63 4.38
N VAL A 84 5.03 6.68 3.57
CA VAL A 84 5.97 6.85 2.45
C VAL A 84 6.30 8.33 2.26
N ALA A 85 7.39 8.64 1.57
CA ALA A 85 7.63 9.98 1.07
C ALA A 85 7.23 10.10 -0.40
N LYS A 86 6.11 10.78 -0.68
CA LYS A 86 5.70 11.05 -2.06
C LYS A 86 6.64 12.08 -2.68
N TYR A 87 7.28 11.69 -3.78
CA TYR A 87 8.27 12.50 -4.48
C TYR A 87 7.62 13.27 -5.65
N GLY A 88 8.00 14.53 -5.83
CA GLY A 88 7.62 15.31 -7.01
C GLY A 88 7.94 16.80 -6.89
N ARG A 89 8.26 17.44 -8.03
CA ARG A 89 8.71 18.84 -8.10
C ARG A 89 9.91 19.13 -7.19
N GLY A 90 10.90 18.22 -7.18
CA GLY A 90 12.11 18.36 -6.36
C GLY A 90 11.89 18.23 -4.85
N ARG A 91 10.73 17.71 -4.40
CA ARG A 91 10.40 17.59 -2.97
C ARG A 91 9.85 16.22 -2.65
N ALA A 92 10.31 15.66 -1.54
CA ALA A 92 9.74 14.49 -0.91
C ALA A 92 8.81 14.95 0.22
N LEU A 93 7.53 14.59 0.16
CA LEU A 93 6.56 14.93 1.19
C LEU A 93 6.04 13.65 1.84
N ARG A 94 6.16 13.53 3.16
CA ARG A 94 5.60 12.40 3.90
C ARG A 94 4.09 12.29 3.69
N ARG A 95 3.64 11.09 3.35
CA ARG A 95 2.27 10.69 3.05
C ARG A 95 2.02 9.29 3.61
N CYS A 96 0.76 8.90 3.60
CA CYS A 96 0.34 7.56 3.92
C CYS A 96 -0.47 7.04 2.73
N LEU A 97 -0.09 5.87 2.23
CA LEU A 97 -0.83 5.13 1.21
C LEU A 97 -1.92 4.32 1.90
N LYS A 98 -3.17 4.46 1.47
CA LYS A 98 -4.28 3.63 1.94
C LYS A 98 -5.06 3.06 0.76
N VAL A 99 -5.56 1.85 0.92
CA VAL A 99 -6.46 1.24 -0.05
C VAL A 99 -7.88 1.27 0.51
N PHE A 100 -8.83 1.59 -0.34
CA PHE A 100 -10.25 1.59 -0.01
C PHE A 100 -11.05 0.88 -1.09
N ALA A 101 -12.08 0.14 -0.69
CA ALA A 101 -13.13 -0.29 -1.60
C ALA A 101 -14.10 0.87 -1.82
N ALA A 102 -14.34 1.23 -3.07
CA ALA A 102 -15.39 2.15 -3.47
C ALA A 102 -16.76 1.45 -3.44
N ALA A 103 -17.83 2.24 -3.54
CA ALA A 103 -19.21 1.73 -3.49
C ALA A 103 -19.54 0.72 -4.61
N ASP A 104 -18.84 0.78 -5.73
CA ASP A 104 -18.95 -0.14 -6.86
C ASP A 104 -18.04 -1.38 -6.71
N GLY A 105 -17.41 -1.57 -5.54
CA GLY A 105 -16.48 -2.66 -5.25
C GLY A 105 -15.08 -2.46 -5.85
N SER A 106 -14.83 -1.37 -6.58
CA SER A 106 -13.50 -1.08 -7.13
C SER A 106 -12.51 -0.70 -6.03
N LEU A 107 -11.26 -1.15 -6.15
CA LEU A 107 -10.20 -0.80 -5.20
C LEU A 107 -9.48 0.46 -5.63
N ARG A 108 -9.35 1.42 -4.71
CA ARG A 108 -8.68 2.70 -4.90
C ARG A 108 -7.48 2.84 -3.98
N LEU A 109 -6.35 3.24 -4.54
CA LEU A 109 -5.20 3.70 -3.79
C LEU A 109 -5.32 5.20 -3.56
N GLU A 110 -5.34 5.62 -2.31
CA GLU A 110 -5.39 7.01 -1.89
C GLU A 110 -4.12 7.43 -1.16
N TRP A 111 -3.74 8.69 -1.36
CA TRP A 111 -2.72 9.35 -0.57
C TRP A 111 -3.18 10.77 -0.23
N GLY A 112 -3.00 11.17 1.03
CA GLY A 112 -3.37 12.51 1.49
C GLY A 112 -2.65 13.62 0.69
N SER A 113 -3.26 14.79 0.59
CA SER A 113 -2.62 15.98 0.00
C SER A 113 -2.91 17.20 0.86
N ARG A 114 -1.86 17.82 1.43
CA ARG A 114 -1.98 19.03 2.26
C ARG A 114 -2.22 20.34 1.48
N LYS A 115 -2.48 20.27 0.16
CA LYS A 115 -2.63 21.49 -0.65
C LYS A 115 -3.99 22.13 -0.38
N ASN A 116 -3.97 23.31 0.24
CA ASN A 116 -5.07 24.29 0.35
C ASN A 116 -6.17 24.05 1.40
N ASN A 117 -5.87 23.41 2.55
CA ASN A 117 -6.91 23.08 3.56
C ASN A 117 -8.10 22.29 2.98
N SER A 118 -7.94 21.67 1.82
CA SER A 118 -8.89 20.70 1.31
C SER A 118 -8.40 19.32 1.72
N ASP A 119 -9.27 18.56 2.39
CA ASP A 119 -9.10 17.13 2.66
C ASP A 119 -9.21 16.28 1.37
N ALA A 120 -8.87 16.85 0.21
CA ALA A 120 -8.92 16.15 -1.06
C ALA A 120 -7.76 15.15 -1.13
N ALA A 121 -8.01 13.94 -0.62
CA ALA A 121 -7.21 12.77 -0.91
C ALA A 121 -7.12 12.63 -2.44
N ARG A 122 -5.90 12.48 -2.95
CA ARG A 122 -5.72 12.09 -4.35
C ARG A 122 -5.82 10.58 -4.41
N SER A 123 -6.58 10.08 -5.37
CA SER A 123 -6.88 8.66 -5.53
C SER A 123 -6.57 8.21 -6.96
N VAL A 124 -6.21 6.94 -7.12
CA VAL A 124 -6.20 6.22 -8.41
C VAL A 124 -6.87 4.88 -8.23
N LEU A 125 -7.53 4.37 -9.27
CA LEU A 125 -8.02 2.99 -9.24
C LEU A 125 -6.82 2.05 -9.36
N LEU A 126 -6.81 0.95 -8.61
CA LEU A 126 -5.73 -0.04 -8.73
C LEU A 126 -5.64 -0.60 -10.16
N THR A 127 -6.76 -0.73 -10.86
CA THR A 127 -6.79 -1.17 -12.26
C THR A 127 -6.17 -0.18 -13.25
N GLU A 128 -5.96 1.09 -12.86
CA GLU A 128 -5.29 2.10 -13.70
C GLU A 128 -3.77 2.04 -13.55
N ILE A 129 -3.26 1.37 -12.51
CA ILE A 129 -1.83 1.11 -12.35
C ILE A 129 -1.45 0.08 -13.41
N VAL A 130 -0.59 0.49 -14.34
CA VAL A 130 -0.09 -0.34 -15.43
C VAL A 130 1.08 -1.18 -14.94
N ASP A 131 2.01 -0.53 -14.25
CA ASP A 131 3.29 -1.09 -13.82
C ASP A 131 3.78 -0.40 -12.53
N ILE A 132 4.59 -1.11 -11.75
CA ILE A 132 5.28 -0.59 -10.57
C ILE A 132 6.75 -0.93 -10.72
N SER A 133 7.56 0.07 -11.02
CA SER A 133 8.99 -0.10 -11.29
C SER A 133 9.85 0.59 -10.25
N ARG A 134 11.00 -0.03 -9.97
CA ARG A 134 12.09 0.65 -9.25
C ARG A 134 12.76 1.61 -10.21
N VAL A 135 12.90 2.87 -9.81
CA VAL A 135 13.49 3.91 -10.66
C VAL A 135 14.41 4.79 -9.84
N ILE A 136 15.43 5.34 -10.49
CA ILE A 136 16.26 6.37 -9.88
C ILE A 136 15.56 7.71 -10.08
N PHE A 137 15.23 8.41 -8.99
CA PHE A 137 14.80 9.81 -9.10
C PHE A 137 16.07 10.67 -9.17
N GLU A 138 16.39 11.20 -10.36
CA GLU A 138 17.60 12.02 -10.58
C GLU A 138 17.69 13.23 -9.63
N ASP A 139 16.54 13.77 -9.22
CA ASP A 139 16.45 14.90 -8.30
C ASP A 139 16.32 14.48 -6.82
N ALA A 140 16.46 13.18 -6.49
CA ALA A 140 16.40 12.72 -5.10
C ALA A 140 17.50 13.35 -4.25
N PRO A 141 17.30 13.47 -2.92
CA PRO A 141 18.40 13.73 -2.00
C PRO A 141 19.56 12.75 -2.24
N LEU A 142 20.81 13.24 -2.18
CA LEU A 142 22.01 12.44 -2.49
C LEU A 142 22.18 11.22 -1.55
N ASP A 143 21.54 11.26 -0.39
CA ASP A 143 21.52 10.25 0.65
C ASP A 143 20.36 9.25 0.51
N ALA A 144 19.42 9.47 -0.43
CA ALA A 144 18.33 8.53 -0.66
C ALA A 144 18.82 7.32 -1.46
N ASP A 145 18.77 6.13 -0.86
CA ASP A 145 19.04 4.88 -1.57
C ASP A 145 18.05 4.71 -2.75
N PRO A 146 18.55 4.63 -4.01
CA PRO A 146 17.70 4.43 -5.18
C PRO A 146 16.84 3.16 -5.12
N GLN A 147 17.22 2.16 -4.32
CA GLN A 147 16.42 0.94 -4.14
C GLN A 147 15.13 1.17 -3.35
N MET A 148 15.01 2.29 -2.64
CA MET A 148 13.78 2.69 -1.95
C MET A 148 12.78 3.41 -2.87
N ALA A 149 13.19 3.77 -4.08
CA ALA A 149 12.40 4.58 -5.01
C ALA A 149 11.51 3.73 -5.91
N LEU A 150 10.20 3.97 -5.82
CA LEU A 150 9.16 3.28 -6.59
C LEU A 150 8.37 4.26 -7.46
N CYS A 151 8.12 3.88 -8.70
CA CYS A 151 7.27 4.60 -9.64
C CYS A 151 6.07 3.74 -10.02
N PHE A 152 4.89 4.21 -9.62
CA PHE A 152 3.60 3.65 -10.01
C PHE A 152 3.19 4.32 -11.31
N ASN A 153 3.31 3.60 -12.41
CA ASN A 153 2.93 4.07 -13.74
C ASN A 153 1.41 3.91 -13.88
N VAL A 154 0.71 5.04 -14.01
CA VAL A 154 -0.77 5.08 -14.00
C VAL A 154 -1.28 5.61 -15.34
N GLY A 155 -1.75 4.70 -16.21
CA GLY A 155 -2.33 4.98 -17.53
C GLY A 155 -1.91 6.29 -18.19
N ASP A 156 -2.89 7.11 -18.56
CA ASP A 156 -2.69 8.42 -19.21
C ASP A 156 -2.39 9.56 -18.22
N THR A 157 -1.99 9.22 -16.99
CA THR A 157 -1.79 10.20 -15.91
C THR A 157 -0.35 10.26 -15.44
N ALA A 158 -0.02 11.33 -14.72
CA ALA A 158 1.32 11.46 -14.14
C ALA A 158 1.57 10.35 -13.11
N ALA A 159 2.67 9.63 -13.29
CA ALA A 159 3.08 8.55 -12.40
C ALA A 159 3.19 9.01 -10.92
N LEU A 160 2.80 8.11 -10.00
CA LEU A 160 2.97 8.31 -8.57
C LEU A 160 4.38 7.83 -8.18
N LYS A 161 5.25 8.80 -7.89
CA LYS A 161 6.61 8.56 -7.42
C LYS A 161 6.66 8.58 -5.89
N ILE A 162 7.21 7.55 -5.27
CA ILE A 162 7.36 7.45 -3.82
C ILE A 162 8.77 6.96 -3.45
N LEU A 163 9.22 7.35 -2.28
CA LEU A 163 10.33 6.73 -1.56
C LEU A 163 9.73 5.95 -0.38
N ALA A 164 10.02 4.66 -0.29
CA ALA A 164 9.75 3.88 0.90
C ALA A 164 10.70 4.28 2.04
N ASP A 165 10.38 3.86 3.27
CA ASP A 165 11.24 4.15 4.43
C ASP A 165 12.49 3.25 4.46
N THR A 166 12.40 2.02 3.93
CA THR A 166 13.52 1.08 3.79
C THR A 166 13.48 0.36 2.43
N VAL A 167 14.58 -0.30 2.05
CA VAL A 167 14.64 -1.16 0.85
C VAL A 167 13.70 -2.37 0.98
N THR A 168 13.55 -2.89 2.20
CA THR A 168 12.61 -3.96 2.53
C THR A 168 11.18 -3.50 2.32
N ASP A 169 10.81 -2.32 2.82
CA ASP A 169 9.51 -1.72 2.59
C ASP A 169 9.24 -1.49 1.09
N ALA A 170 10.22 -1.01 0.33
CA ALA A 170 10.08 -0.88 -1.13
C ALA A 170 9.83 -2.22 -1.82
N THR A 171 10.46 -3.30 -1.33
CA THR A 171 10.25 -4.66 -1.83
C THR A 171 8.83 -5.15 -1.54
N ILE A 172 8.35 -4.97 -0.30
CA ILE A 172 6.98 -5.32 0.11
C ILE A 172 5.97 -4.54 -0.71
N LEU A 173 6.13 -3.22 -0.82
CA LEU A 173 5.21 -2.35 -1.53
C LEU A 173 5.12 -2.71 -3.02
N ALA A 174 6.26 -2.93 -3.69
CA ALA A 174 6.26 -3.29 -5.11
C ALA A 174 5.53 -4.62 -5.37
N TYR A 175 5.86 -5.65 -4.60
CA TYR A 175 5.27 -6.97 -4.75
C TYR A 175 3.81 -7.01 -4.31
N GLY A 176 3.48 -6.47 -3.14
CA GLY A 176 2.13 -6.46 -2.59
C GLY A 176 1.15 -5.66 -3.43
N PHE A 177 1.56 -4.50 -3.97
CA PHE A 177 0.69 -3.79 -4.91
C PHE A 177 0.55 -4.52 -6.25
N GLY A 178 1.57 -5.24 -6.71
CA GLY A 178 1.44 -6.14 -7.88
C GLY A 178 0.30 -7.15 -7.69
N LEU A 179 0.29 -7.85 -6.55
CA LEU A 179 -0.77 -8.79 -6.19
C LEU A 179 -2.15 -8.13 -6.13
N LEU A 180 -2.26 -6.95 -5.50
CA LEU A 180 -3.53 -6.23 -5.40
C LEU A 180 -4.04 -5.71 -6.75
N VAL A 181 -3.15 -5.29 -7.64
CA VAL A 181 -3.50 -4.85 -9.00
C VAL A 181 -4.04 -6.03 -9.81
N ASP A 182 -3.40 -7.19 -9.73
CA ASP A 182 -3.86 -8.40 -10.41
C ASP A 182 -5.20 -8.88 -9.84
N GLU A 183 -5.38 -8.82 -8.52
CA GLU A 183 -6.67 -9.08 -7.87
C GLU A 183 -7.77 -8.12 -8.38
N ALA A 184 -7.49 -6.82 -8.43
CA ALA A 184 -8.44 -5.81 -8.87
C ALA A 184 -8.83 -6.01 -10.35
N ARG A 185 -7.88 -6.42 -11.20
CA ARG A 185 -8.12 -6.76 -12.61
C ARG A 185 -8.98 -8.02 -12.74
N ALA A 186 -8.70 -9.06 -11.95
CA ALA A 186 -9.49 -10.29 -11.93
C ALA A 186 -10.94 -10.03 -11.50
N ARG A 187 -11.16 -9.22 -10.45
CA ARG A 187 -12.50 -8.79 -10.00
C ARG A 187 -13.24 -7.98 -11.07
N ARG A 188 -12.55 -7.19 -11.88
CA ARG A 188 -13.19 -6.45 -12.98
C ARG A 188 -13.68 -7.36 -14.09
N GLN A 189 -12.93 -8.42 -14.40
CA GLN A 189 -13.31 -9.42 -15.40
C GLN A 189 -14.46 -10.31 -14.89
N ASN A 190 -14.44 -10.64 -13.59
CA ASN A 190 -15.44 -11.46 -12.93
C ASN A 190 -16.02 -10.70 -11.72
N PRO A 191 -16.96 -9.76 -11.96
CA PRO A 191 -17.50 -8.95 -10.87
C PRO A 191 -18.24 -9.83 -9.85
N VAL A 192 -18.03 -9.53 -8.59
CA VAL A 192 -18.70 -10.15 -7.44
C VAL A 192 -19.32 -9.05 -6.58
N ASP A 193 -20.45 -9.34 -5.93
CA ASP A 193 -21.05 -8.42 -4.96
C ASP A 193 -20.21 -8.31 -3.67
N ALA A 194 -20.68 -7.48 -2.73
CA ALA A 194 -19.99 -7.23 -1.45
C ALA A 194 -19.82 -8.51 -0.60
N ASP A 195 -20.65 -9.53 -0.83
CA ASP A 195 -20.63 -10.82 -0.14
C ASP A 195 -19.84 -11.89 -0.91
N GLY A 196 -19.26 -11.54 -2.06
CA GLY A 196 -18.39 -12.41 -2.87
C GLY A 196 -19.14 -13.29 -3.88
N PHE A 197 -20.43 -13.08 -4.12
CA PHE A 197 -21.18 -13.82 -5.13
C PHE A 197 -21.02 -13.20 -6.52
N PRO A 198 -20.85 -14.00 -7.60
CA PRO A 198 -20.76 -13.48 -8.96
C PRO A 198 -21.96 -12.60 -9.33
N THR A 199 -21.70 -11.36 -9.75
CA THR A 199 -22.73 -10.45 -10.25
C THR A 199 -22.97 -10.72 -11.73
N ILE A 200 -24.00 -11.51 -12.03
CA ILE A 200 -24.47 -11.71 -13.40
C ILE A 200 -25.20 -10.43 -13.84
N ARG A 201 -24.68 -9.74 -14.85
CA ARG A 201 -25.45 -8.71 -15.56
C ARG A 201 -26.49 -9.41 -16.41
N VAL A 202 -27.70 -9.55 -15.90
CA VAL A 202 -28.84 -9.99 -16.71
C VAL A 202 -29.10 -8.89 -17.74
N GLY A 203 -28.83 -9.16 -19.01
CA GLY A 203 -29.04 -8.20 -20.09
C GLY A 203 -30.50 -7.78 -20.19
N GLU A 204 -30.71 -6.50 -20.52
CA GLU A 204 -32.04 -5.87 -20.71
C GLU A 204 -32.83 -6.44 -21.90
N ASP A 205 -32.30 -7.45 -22.61
CA ASP A 205 -32.95 -8.08 -23.78
C ASP A 205 -34.10 -9.04 -23.44
N LEU A 206 -34.40 -9.27 -22.15
CA LEU A 206 -35.49 -10.16 -21.72
C LEU A 206 -36.80 -9.45 -21.35
N VAL A 207 -36.91 -8.14 -21.60
CA VAL A 207 -38.18 -7.42 -21.42
C VAL A 207 -38.62 -6.81 -22.76
N SER A 208 -39.09 -7.67 -23.67
CA SER A 208 -40.05 -7.23 -24.69
C SER A 208 -41.43 -7.79 -24.32
N PRO A 209 -42.46 -6.95 -24.13
CA PRO A 209 -43.84 -7.41 -24.03
C PRO A 209 -44.33 -8.01 -25.36
#